data_AF-A0A3D5E2Z9-F1
#
_entry.id   AF-A0A3D5E2Z9-F1
#
_cell.length_a   1.000
_cell.length_b   1.000
_cell.length_c   1.000
_cell.angle_alpha   90.00
_cell.angle_beta   90.00
_cell.angle_gamma   90.00
#
_symmetry.space_group_name_H-M   'P 1'
#
loop_
_entity.id
_entity.type
_entity.pdbx_description
1 polymer ?
#
loop_
_entity_poly.entity_id
_entity_poly.type
_entity_poly.pdbx_seq_one_letter_code
_entity_poly.pdbx_strand_id
1 'polypeptide(L)'
;CFADMYYFEEYVAQTTSDVGMRALCSQSVLKFPTPDAASFEDGLDRARSFIERWKDHPLILPSVGPHAPYTSTSEMLQACAKLALEYDVPVHIHIAETEKEVIDSRNDRKMPVVPWVKKQNLFEAKVLAAHCVHLDIGEISTLHHHDVGVAHCPTSNLKLASGIAPIAEMIDIGLNVGIGTDGPASNNDLDMFEETRLAAILAKGATGDPTVVPAKKAFAMATIMGAAALHMDDITGSLEVGKRADLVVLDLEVLHNTPNFNRDDDSIYSQIVYVGKSSDVCDVMVNGKWLMQDKILTTVDENKIAHDAAEYARNIDIFLQEREQSVLSKLVAIGGMERQESFEIQAKARINNMDDIITVLNKEPFVINKHVHYRQYDTYFLFDAQNDEYQLRIREDEKLDVENVSESVRYRLTLLGPAKEKEFANSVLLSRSRYWAPSQHTLRFYKEYFIPTNEYSVEKDRLRWHISYKGVGFYINIDNVHSPELGVFVEIKSRTWSLTDAQDKSLLIGEMLFEFGISNDDLVAEDYLQFAK
;
A
#
# COMPACT_ATOMS: atom_id res chain seq x y z
N CYS A 1 0.93 -26.27 -12.83
CA CYS A 1 -0.34 -25.73 -12.30
C CYS A 1 -0.03 -24.43 -11.59
N PHE A 2 -0.93 -23.45 -11.59
CA PHE A 2 -0.81 -22.24 -10.76
C PHE A 2 -2.15 -21.90 -10.11
N ALA A 3 -2.15 -20.99 -9.14
CA ALA A 3 -3.36 -20.41 -8.55
C ALA A 3 -3.36 -18.91 -8.79
N ASP A 4 -4.42 -18.40 -9.40
CA ASP A 4 -4.60 -16.98 -9.65
C ASP A 4 -5.75 -16.42 -8.83
N MET A 5 -5.65 -15.14 -8.51
CA MET A 5 -6.72 -14.36 -7.93
C MET A 5 -6.60 -12.93 -8.43
N TYR A 6 -7.33 -12.61 -9.50
CA TYR A 6 -7.27 -11.28 -10.08
C TYR A 6 -8.64 -10.81 -10.57
N TYR A 7 -8.63 -9.67 -11.25
CA TYR A 7 -9.81 -9.12 -11.92
C TYR A 7 -9.92 -9.71 -13.32
N PHE A 8 -11.14 -9.71 -13.88
CA PHE A 8 -11.40 -10.23 -15.23
C PHE A 8 -10.96 -11.70 -15.40
N GLU A 9 -11.19 -12.50 -14.37
CA GLU A 9 -10.72 -13.89 -14.26
C GLU A 9 -11.19 -14.76 -15.43
N GLU A 10 -12.30 -14.40 -16.10
CA GLU A 10 -12.76 -15.09 -17.30
C GLU A 10 -11.74 -15.07 -18.45
N TYR A 11 -10.95 -14.00 -18.58
CA TYR A 11 -9.92 -13.89 -19.61
C TYR A 11 -8.66 -14.64 -19.22
N VAL A 12 -8.31 -14.65 -17.93
CA VAL A 12 -7.20 -15.45 -17.39
C VAL A 12 -7.47 -16.93 -17.60
N ALA A 13 -8.65 -17.41 -17.22
CA ALA A 13 -9.05 -18.80 -17.40
C ALA A 13 -9.09 -19.21 -18.88
N GLN A 14 -9.63 -18.35 -19.75
CA GLN A 14 -9.65 -18.62 -21.19
C GLN A 14 -8.24 -18.74 -21.76
N THR A 15 -7.38 -17.76 -21.49
CA THR A 15 -5.99 -17.77 -21.97
C THR A 15 -5.23 -18.98 -21.43
N THR A 16 -5.43 -19.32 -20.15
CA THR A 16 -4.83 -20.49 -19.51
C THR A 16 -5.23 -21.79 -20.20
N SER A 17 -6.52 -21.94 -20.48
CA SER A 17 -7.06 -23.08 -21.21
C SER A 17 -6.52 -23.16 -22.64
N ASP A 18 -6.44 -22.03 -23.35
CA ASP A 18 -5.95 -21.96 -24.73
C ASP A 18 -4.47 -22.34 -24.83
N VAL A 19 -3.66 -21.90 -23.87
CA VAL A 19 -2.24 -22.29 -23.73
C VAL A 19 -2.10 -23.77 -23.33
N GLY A 20 -3.12 -24.35 -22.69
CA GLY A 20 -3.14 -25.74 -22.23
C GLY A 20 -2.63 -25.94 -20.80
N MET A 21 -2.49 -24.87 -20.04
CA MET A 21 -2.04 -24.90 -18.63
C MET A 21 -3.20 -25.25 -17.69
N ARG A 22 -2.85 -25.79 -16.51
CA ARG A 22 -3.80 -26.05 -15.41
C ARG A 22 -3.75 -24.92 -14.40
N ALA A 23 -4.91 -24.45 -13.94
CA ALA A 23 -4.99 -23.44 -12.90
C ALA A 23 -6.20 -23.58 -11.97
N LEU A 24 -6.03 -23.13 -10.73
CA LEU A 24 -7.11 -22.66 -9.88
C LEU A 24 -7.27 -21.17 -10.16
N CYS A 25 -8.44 -20.73 -10.61
CA CYS A 25 -8.70 -19.34 -10.99
C CYS A 25 -9.76 -18.76 -10.06
N SER A 26 -9.43 -17.69 -9.32
CA SER A 26 -10.30 -17.15 -8.26
C SER A 26 -10.83 -15.77 -8.64
N GLN A 27 -12.11 -15.69 -8.98
CA GLN A 27 -12.72 -14.40 -9.30
C GLN A 27 -12.77 -13.52 -8.03
N SER A 28 -12.10 -12.37 -8.11
CA SER A 28 -11.96 -11.45 -6.98
C SER A 28 -13.29 -10.84 -6.53
N VAL A 29 -13.50 -10.76 -5.22
CA VAL A 29 -14.63 -10.08 -4.57
C VAL A 29 -14.11 -9.16 -3.47
N LEU A 30 -14.40 -7.86 -3.56
CA LEU A 30 -13.96 -6.84 -2.61
C LEU A 30 -15.13 -5.95 -2.17
N LYS A 31 -15.06 -5.40 -0.95
CA LYS A 31 -16.07 -4.43 -0.44
C LYS A 31 -16.02 -3.06 -1.13
N PHE A 32 -14.98 -2.80 -1.92
CA PHE A 32 -14.76 -1.57 -2.65
C PHE A 32 -14.92 -1.83 -4.15
N PRO A 33 -15.24 -0.81 -4.97
CA PRO A 33 -15.27 -0.95 -6.41
C PRO A 33 -13.93 -1.45 -6.97
N THR A 34 -13.99 -2.39 -7.92
CA THR A 34 -12.86 -2.99 -8.64
C THR A 34 -12.93 -2.65 -10.13
N PRO A 35 -11.87 -2.92 -10.92
CA PRO A 35 -11.91 -2.69 -12.37
C PRO A 35 -13.05 -3.41 -13.11
N ASP A 36 -13.52 -4.55 -12.59
CA ASP A 36 -14.49 -5.43 -13.22
C ASP A 36 -15.86 -5.49 -12.51
N ALA A 37 -16.00 -4.90 -11.32
CA ALA A 37 -17.23 -4.87 -10.53
C ALA A 37 -17.39 -3.55 -9.75
N ALA A 38 -18.59 -2.95 -9.78
CA ALA A 38 -18.85 -1.68 -9.09
C ALA A 38 -19.17 -1.86 -7.59
N SER A 39 -19.61 -3.06 -7.19
CA SER A 39 -20.00 -3.44 -5.84
C SER A 39 -19.58 -4.89 -5.53
N PHE A 40 -19.64 -5.30 -4.25
CA PHE A 40 -19.34 -6.69 -3.91
C PHE A 40 -20.43 -7.65 -4.39
N GLU A 41 -21.68 -7.19 -4.51
CA GLU A 41 -22.78 -7.95 -5.11
C GLU A 41 -22.51 -8.22 -6.59
N ASP A 42 -22.07 -7.22 -7.34
CA ASP A 42 -21.64 -7.41 -8.74
C ASP A 42 -20.45 -8.39 -8.82
N GLY A 43 -19.50 -8.29 -7.89
CA GLY A 43 -18.37 -9.21 -7.78
C GLY A 43 -18.82 -10.67 -7.52
N LEU A 44 -19.80 -10.87 -6.64
CA LEU A 44 -20.40 -12.19 -6.38
C LEU A 44 -21.16 -12.74 -7.59
N ASP A 45 -21.91 -11.90 -8.31
CA ASP A 45 -22.62 -12.31 -9.52
C ASP A 45 -21.64 -12.70 -10.65
N ARG A 46 -20.52 -11.98 -10.76
CA ARG A 46 -19.40 -12.36 -11.64
C ARG A 46 -18.77 -13.68 -11.22
N ALA A 47 -18.49 -13.87 -9.93
CA ALA A 47 -17.93 -15.12 -9.41
C ALA A 47 -18.85 -16.31 -9.68
N ARG A 48 -20.17 -16.15 -9.46
CA ARG A 48 -21.18 -17.17 -9.81
C ARG A 48 -21.16 -17.50 -11.30
N SER A 49 -21.21 -16.47 -12.16
CA SER A 49 -21.20 -16.64 -13.62
C SER A 49 -19.90 -17.30 -14.11
N PHE A 50 -18.77 -16.98 -13.47
CA PHE A 50 -17.47 -17.58 -13.74
C PHE A 50 -17.44 -19.07 -13.35
N ILE A 51 -17.91 -19.41 -12.16
CA ILE A 51 -18.04 -20.80 -11.70
C ILE A 51 -18.93 -21.60 -12.66
N GLU A 52 -20.12 -21.10 -12.98
CA GLU A 52 -21.06 -21.80 -13.88
C GLU A 52 -20.48 -22.08 -15.27
N ARG A 53 -19.60 -21.21 -15.76
CA ARG A 53 -18.94 -21.37 -17.07
C ARG A 53 -17.81 -22.38 -17.04
N TRP A 54 -17.01 -22.38 -15.98
CA TRP A 54 -15.75 -23.13 -15.91
C TRP A 54 -15.83 -24.40 -15.07
N LYS A 55 -16.94 -24.62 -14.36
CA LYS A 55 -17.18 -25.86 -13.62
C LYS A 55 -17.07 -27.06 -14.57
N ASP A 56 -16.42 -28.11 -14.11
CA ASP A 56 -16.11 -29.35 -14.84
C ASP A 56 -15.12 -29.19 -16.02
N HIS A 57 -14.48 -28.02 -16.18
CA HIS A 57 -13.43 -27.85 -17.18
C HIS A 57 -12.18 -28.70 -16.84
N PRO A 58 -11.56 -29.42 -17.80
CA PRO A 58 -10.47 -30.36 -17.51
C PRO A 58 -9.16 -29.73 -17.00
N LEU A 59 -9.01 -28.41 -17.14
CA LEU A 59 -7.81 -27.66 -16.78
C LEU A 59 -8.05 -26.52 -15.79
N ILE A 60 -9.29 -26.02 -15.67
CA ILE A 60 -9.59 -24.84 -14.86
C ILE A 60 -10.45 -25.29 -13.69
N LEU A 61 -9.96 -25.03 -12.48
CA LEU A 61 -10.74 -25.13 -11.25
C LEU A 61 -11.21 -23.73 -10.87
N PRO A 62 -12.49 -23.37 -11.11
CA PRO A 62 -12.98 -22.07 -10.68
C PRO A 62 -13.06 -21.99 -9.16
N SER A 63 -12.84 -20.81 -8.61
CA SER A 63 -12.80 -20.51 -7.18
C SER A 63 -13.38 -19.12 -6.90
N VAL A 64 -13.81 -18.87 -5.66
CA VAL A 64 -14.22 -17.53 -5.19
C VAL A 64 -13.04 -16.86 -4.49
N GLY A 65 -12.71 -15.62 -4.87
CA GLY A 65 -11.55 -14.90 -4.34
C GLY A 65 -11.88 -13.68 -3.47
N PRO A 66 -12.45 -13.82 -2.25
CA PRO A 66 -12.51 -12.67 -1.34
C PRO A 66 -11.08 -12.25 -0.99
N HIS A 67 -10.69 -11.02 -1.34
CA HIS A 67 -9.29 -10.59 -1.27
C HIS A 67 -8.62 -10.86 0.09
N ALA A 68 -9.13 -10.25 1.16
CA ALA A 68 -8.57 -10.38 2.51
C ALA A 68 -9.62 -10.04 3.58
N PRO A 69 -9.44 -10.48 4.84
CA PRO A 69 -10.33 -10.14 5.95
C PRO A 69 -10.56 -8.64 6.11
N TYR A 70 -9.54 -7.79 5.97
CA TYR A 70 -9.65 -6.34 6.16
C TYR A 70 -10.34 -5.61 4.98
N THR A 71 -10.40 -6.21 3.79
CA THR A 71 -11.14 -5.71 2.62
C THR A 71 -12.52 -6.35 2.47
N SER A 72 -12.98 -7.08 3.47
CA SER A 72 -14.24 -7.82 3.46
C SER A 72 -15.17 -7.43 4.62
N THR A 73 -16.48 -7.44 4.38
CA THR A 73 -17.50 -7.38 5.45
C THR A 73 -17.88 -8.80 5.90
N SER A 74 -18.60 -8.92 7.02
CA SER A 74 -19.11 -10.21 7.48
C SER A 74 -20.10 -10.81 6.48
N GLU A 75 -21.01 -10.00 5.95
CA GLU A 75 -22.02 -10.40 4.97
C GLU A 75 -21.37 -10.90 3.67
N MET A 76 -20.32 -10.20 3.21
CA MET A 76 -19.58 -10.56 2.00
C MET A 76 -18.86 -11.90 2.16
N LEU A 77 -18.13 -12.13 3.27
CA LEU A 77 -17.46 -13.42 3.50
C LEU A 77 -18.44 -14.58 3.63
N GLN A 78 -19.56 -14.37 4.33
CA GLN A 78 -20.62 -15.37 4.43
C GLN A 78 -21.24 -15.69 3.06
N ALA A 79 -21.42 -14.68 2.21
CA ALA A 79 -21.91 -14.88 0.85
C ALA A 79 -20.91 -15.63 -0.04
N CYS A 80 -19.61 -15.31 0.03
CA CYS A 80 -18.55 -16.05 -0.65
C CYS A 80 -18.52 -17.52 -0.20
N ALA A 81 -18.56 -17.76 1.12
CA ALA A 81 -18.60 -19.11 1.69
C ALA A 81 -19.81 -19.90 1.19
N LYS A 82 -20.99 -19.28 1.22
CA LYS A 82 -22.23 -19.90 0.73
C LYS A 82 -22.14 -20.25 -0.76
N LEU A 83 -21.60 -19.36 -1.58
CA LEU A 83 -21.43 -19.59 -3.02
C LEU A 83 -20.44 -20.75 -3.27
N ALA A 84 -19.31 -20.77 -2.56
CA ALA A 84 -18.34 -21.85 -2.67
C ALA A 84 -18.93 -23.21 -2.29
N LEU A 85 -19.69 -23.27 -1.19
CA LEU A 85 -20.42 -24.46 -0.76
C LEU A 85 -21.51 -24.90 -1.75
N GLU A 86 -22.23 -23.96 -2.35
CA GLU A 86 -23.30 -24.24 -3.32
C GLU A 86 -22.77 -25.00 -4.55
N TYR A 87 -21.58 -24.65 -5.03
CA TYR A 87 -20.99 -25.28 -6.21
C TYR A 87 -19.89 -26.30 -5.90
N ASP A 88 -19.52 -26.51 -4.63
CA ASP A 88 -18.37 -27.31 -4.16
C ASP A 88 -17.05 -26.89 -4.83
N VAL A 89 -16.75 -25.59 -4.76
CA VAL A 89 -15.51 -25.00 -5.30
C VAL A 89 -14.66 -24.39 -4.18
N PRO A 90 -13.33 -24.24 -4.37
CA PRO A 90 -12.48 -23.60 -3.38
C PRO A 90 -12.76 -22.10 -3.19
N VAL A 91 -12.21 -21.58 -2.10
CA VAL A 91 -12.04 -20.16 -1.81
C VAL A 91 -10.56 -19.85 -1.69
N HIS A 92 -10.09 -18.79 -2.35
CA HIS A 92 -8.72 -18.28 -2.21
C HIS A 92 -8.75 -16.92 -1.51
N ILE A 93 -7.99 -16.76 -0.43
CA ILE A 93 -7.99 -15.54 0.40
C ILE A 93 -6.63 -15.27 1.05
N HIS A 94 -6.21 -14.01 1.16
CA HIS A 94 -5.05 -13.62 1.97
C HIS A 94 -5.40 -13.67 3.46
N ILE A 95 -4.57 -14.30 4.29
CA ILE A 95 -4.80 -14.39 5.75
C ILE A 95 -3.55 -14.03 6.52
N ALA A 96 -3.68 -13.08 7.45
CA ALA A 96 -2.64 -12.72 8.42
C ALA A 96 -1.28 -12.45 7.75
N GLU A 97 -1.30 -11.68 6.66
CA GLU A 97 -0.12 -11.38 5.86
C GLU A 97 0.81 -10.43 6.60
N THR A 98 0.27 -9.40 7.25
CA THR A 98 1.04 -8.35 7.92
C THR A 98 0.73 -8.24 9.40
N GLU A 99 1.70 -7.79 10.20
CA GLU A 99 1.49 -7.54 11.63
C GLU A 99 0.38 -6.50 11.83
N LYS A 100 0.33 -5.50 10.95
CA LYS A 100 -0.71 -4.46 10.95
C LYS A 100 -2.11 -5.06 10.82
N GLU A 101 -2.33 -6.01 9.90
CA GLU A 101 -3.62 -6.70 9.76
C GLU A 101 -4.05 -7.35 11.09
N VAL A 102 -3.13 -8.06 11.75
CA VAL A 102 -3.41 -8.74 13.02
C VAL A 102 -3.73 -7.76 14.14
N ILE A 103 -2.95 -6.68 14.25
CA ILE A 103 -3.17 -5.62 15.24
C ILE A 103 -4.52 -4.93 15.00
N ASP A 104 -4.82 -4.54 13.76
CA ASP A 104 -6.07 -3.87 13.39
C ASP A 104 -7.27 -4.80 13.65
N SER A 105 -7.19 -6.09 13.32
CA SER A 105 -8.25 -7.06 13.63
C SER A 105 -8.50 -7.15 15.13
N ARG A 106 -7.45 -7.22 15.96
CA ARG A 106 -7.58 -7.24 17.43
C ARG A 106 -8.16 -5.93 17.98
N ASN A 107 -7.82 -4.80 17.40
CA ASN A 107 -8.31 -3.50 17.82
C ASN A 107 -9.78 -3.29 17.44
N ASP A 108 -10.14 -3.55 16.19
CA ASP A 108 -11.44 -3.22 15.61
C ASP A 108 -12.48 -4.29 15.91
N ARG A 109 -12.09 -5.57 15.81
CA ARG A 109 -13.01 -6.72 15.92
C ARG A 109 -12.90 -7.45 17.26
N LYS A 110 -11.91 -7.09 18.09
CA LYS A 110 -11.58 -7.77 19.35
C LYS A 110 -11.32 -9.27 19.16
N MET A 111 -10.85 -9.66 17.98
CA MET A 111 -10.59 -11.05 17.60
C MET A 111 -9.34 -11.13 16.71
N PRO A 112 -8.53 -12.20 16.84
CA PRO A 112 -7.49 -12.51 15.85
C PRO A 112 -8.12 -12.80 14.48
N VAL A 113 -7.30 -12.82 13.44
CA VAL A 113 -7.74 -12.91 12.05
C VAL A 113 -8.42 -14.25 11.77
N VAL A 114 -7.77 -15.38 12.07
CA VAL A 114 -8.30 -16.72 11.76
C VAL A 114 -9.61 -17.01 12.52
N PRO A 115 -9.74 -16.74 13.83
CA PRO A 115 -11.00 -16.91 14.55
C PRO A 115 -12.13 -16.03 14.02
N TRP A 116 -11.82 -14.82 13.53
CA TRP A 116 -12.85 -13.95 12.95
C TRP A 116 -13.34 -14.48 11.59
N VAL A 117 -12.42 -14.97 10.74
CA VAL A 117 -12.76 -15.62 9.46
C VAL A 117 -13.59 -16.89 9.69
N LYS A 118 -13.18 -17.72 10.65
CA LYS A 118 -13.93 -18.91 11.08
C LYS A 118 -15.36 -18.57 11.49
N LYS A 119 -15.55 -17.49 12.25
CA LYS A 119 -16.89 -17.04 12.70
C LYS A 119 -17.82 -16.68 11.52
N GLN A 120 -17.28 -16.42 10.33
CA GLN A 120 -18.07 -16.16 9.12
C GLN A 120 -18.35 -17.42 8.29
N ASN A 121 -18.02 -18.60 8.82
CA ASN A 121 -18.18 -19.92 8.17
C ASN A 121 -17.36 -20.08 6.87
N LEU A 122 -16.31 -19.27 6.65
CA LEU A 122 -15.50 -19.37 5.44
C LEU A 122 -14.78 -20.73 5.35
N PHE A 123 -14.30 -21.24 6.49
CA PHE A 123 -13.62 -22.53 6.60
C PHE A 123 -14.56 -23.74 6.58
N GLU A 124 -15.84 -23.55 6.30
CA GLU A 124 -16.74 -24.66 5.94
C GLU A 124 -16.57 -25.07 4.47
N ALA A 125 -16.06 -24.16 3.63
CA ALA A 125 -15.63 -24.46 2.26
C ALA A 125 -14.17 -24.94 2.24
N LYS A 126 -13.74 -25.49 1.10
CA LYS A 126 -12.32 -25.74 0.79
C LYS A 126 -11.60 -24.39 0.67
N VAL A 127 -10.56 -24.15 1.47
CA VAL A 127 -9.86 -22.86 1.47
C VAL A 127 -8.38 -23.02 1.13
N LEU A 128 -7.88 -22.11 0.30
CA LEU A 128 -6.47 -21.79 0.12
C LEU A 128 -6.19 -20.42 0.79
N ALA A 129 -5.37 -20.42 1.83
CA ALA A 129 -4.97 -19.23 2.57
C ALA A 129 -3.57 -18.77 2.13
N ALA A 130 -3.47 -17.61 1.50
CA ALA A 130 -2.20 -17.04 1.09
C ALA A 130 -1.47 -16.37 2.26
N HIS A 131 -0.14 -16.43 2.22
CA HIS A 131 0.83 -15.83 3.15
C HIS A 131 0.92 -16.49 4.52
N CYS A 132 -0.12 -16.34 5.36
CA CYS A 132 -0.16 -16.91 6.72
C CYS A 132 1.08 -16.55 7.58
N VAL A 133 1.56 -15.31 7.49
CA VAL A 133 2.83 -14.89 8.11
C VAL A 133 2.71 -14.77 9.62
N HIS A 134 1.64 -14.14 10.10
CA HIS A 134 1.45 -13.79 11.50
C HIS A 134 0.38 -14.67 12.14
N LEU A 135 0.66 -15.97 12.24
CA LEU A 135 -0.22 -16.94 12.91
C LEU A 135 0.34 -17.38 14.26
N ASP A 136 -0.54 -17.49 15.25
CA ASP A 136 -0.23 -18.23 16.47
C ASP A 136 -0.56 -19.73 16.35
N ILE A 137 -0.06 -20.54 17.28
CA ILE A 137 -0.24 -22.00 17.26
C ILE A 137 -1.72 -22.44 17.30
N GLY A 138 -2.59 -21.64 17.93
CA GLY A 138 -4.02 -21.90 17.99
C GLY A 138 -4.71 -21.60 16.66
N GLU A 139 -4.26 -20.56 15.95
CA GLU A 139 -4.69 -20.26 14.58
C GLU A 139 -4.23 -21.35 13.61
N ILE A 140 -2.97 -21.78 13.68
CA ILE A 140 -2.43 -22.90 12.88
C ILE A 140 -3.26 -24.18 13.13
N SER A 141 -3.55 -24.51 14.38
CA SER A 141 -4.37 -25.67 14.74
C SER A 141 -5.81 -25.54 14.21
N THR A 142 -6.36 -24.32 14.16
CA THR A 142 -7.68 -24.05 13.60
C THR A 142 -7.69 -24.29 12.10
N LEU A 143 -6.69 -23.80 11.37
CA LEU A 143 -6.55 -24.04 9.93
C LEU A 143 -6.46 -25.55 9.65
N HIS A 144 -5.66 -26.29 10.43
CA HIS A 144 -5.52 -27.74 10.26
C HIS A 144 -6.84 -28.48 10.48
N HIS A 145 -7.58 -28.12 11.54
CA HIS A 145 -8.86 -28.75 11.85
C HIS A 145 -9.91 -28.59 10.73
N HIS A 146 -9.81 -27.52 9.94
CA HIS A 146 -10.70 -27.24 8.82
C HIS A 146 -10.10 -27.61 7.46
N ASP A 147 -8.99 -28.35 7.43
CA ASP A 147 -8.30 -28.76 6.20
C ASP A 147 -7.99 -27.58 5.25
N VAL A 148 -7.60 -26.43 5.84
CA VAL A 148 -7.21 -25.26 5.06
C VAL A 148 -5.82 -25.47 4.47
N GLY A 149 -5.69 -25.30 3.16
CA GLY A 149 -4.41 -25.25 2.46
C GLY A 149 -3.73 -23.89 2.64
N VAL A 150 -2.40 -23.87 2.67
CA VAL A 150 -1.62 -22.63 2.80
C VAL A 150 -0.74 -22.42 1.56
N ALA A 151 -0.76 -21.23 0.97
CA ALA A 151 0.20 -20.81 -0.04
C ALA A 151 1.28 -19.91 0.61
N HIS A 152 2.47 -20.47 0.81
CA HIS A 152 3.62 -19.73 1.35
C HIS A 152 4.34 -18.97 0.23
N CYS A 153 4.39 -17.63 0.34
CA CYS A 153 5.00 -16.74 -0.66
C CYS A 153 6.26 -16.02 -0.11
N PRO A 154 7.39 -16.72 0.09
CA PRO A 154 8.52 -16.18 0.87
C PRO A 154 9.16 -14.94 0.26
N THR A 155 9.39 -14.87 -1.06
CA THR A 155 10.02 -13.69 -1.66
C THR A 155 9.14 -12.46 -1.52
N SER A 156 7.84 -12.58 -1.80
CA SER A 156 6.89 -11.47 -1.60
C SER A 156 6.84 -11.01 -0.14
N ASN A 157 6.73 -11.95 0.79
CA ASN A 157 6.71 -11.64 2.23
C ASN A 157 7.97 -10.89 2.68
N LEU A 158 9.15 -11.26 2.17
CA LEU A 158 10.41 -10.58 2.49
C LEU A 158 10.52 -9.21 1.79
N LYS A 159 10.14 -9.12 0.51
CA LYS A 159 10.25 -7.90 -0.30
C LYS A 159 9.30 -6.80 0.19
N LEU A 160 8.12 -7.16 0.67
CA LEU A 160 7.15 -6.24 1.28
C LEU A 160 7.39 -6.02 2.79
N ALA A 161 8.39 -6.68 3.37
CA ALA A 161 8.65 -6.67 4.81
C ALA A 161 7.44 -7.12 5.65
N SER A 162 6.60 -8.01 5.08
CA SER A 162 5.45 -8.61 5.74
C SER A 162 5.89 -9.51 6.90
N GLY A 163 7.00 -10.25 6.76
CA GLY A 163 7.59 -11.09 7.80
C GLY A 163 8.00 -12.49 7.30
N ILE A 164 8.16 -13.45 8.22
CA ILE A 164 8.48 -14.84 7.89
C ILE A 164 7.39 -15.75 8.46
N ALA A 165 6.72 -16.51 7.59
CA ALA A 165 5.66 -17.43 8.02
C ALA A 165 6.23 -18.63 8.80
N PRO A 166 5.57 -19.09 9.87
CA PRO A 166 6.00 -20.21 10.70
C PRO A 166 5.70 -21.57 10.02
N ILE A 167 6.28 -21.80 8.83
CA ILE A 167 5.96 -22.98 8.01
C ILE A 167 6.45 -24.28 8.63
N ALA A 168 7.48 -24.25 9.49
CA ALA A 168 7.95 -25.45 10.18
C ALA A 168 6.85 -25.97 11.13
N GLU A 169 6.27 -25.07 11.94
CA GLU A 169 5.18 -25.36 12.86
C GLU A 169 3.91 -25.80 12.12
N MET A 170 3.59 -25.16 10.99
CA MET A 170 2.45 -25.58 10.15
C MET A 170 2.62 -27.01 9.64
N ILE A 171 3.80 -27.33 9.09
CA ILE A 171 4.10 -28.66 8.55
C ILE A 171 4.11 -29.72 9.65
N ASP A 172 4.67 -29.41 10.82
CA ASP A 172 4.74 -30.34 11.96
C ASP A 172 3.35 -30.68 12.52
N ILE A 173 2.41 -29.73 12.48
CA ILE A 173 1.00 -29.97 12.82
C ILE A 173 0.28 -30.80 11.74
N GLY A 174 0.78 -30.82 10.51
CA GLY A 174 0.20 -31.55 9.39
C GLY A 174 -0.68 -30.69 8.48
N LEU A 175 -0.48 -29.37 8.45
CA LEU A 175 -1.08 -28.53 7.42
C LEU A 175 -0.50 -28.83 6.03
N ASN A 176 -1.36 -28.76 5.02
CA ASN A 176 -0.95 -28.78 3.63
C ASN A 176 -0.41 -27.39 3.25
N VAL A 177 0.92 -27.26 3.29
CA VAL A 177 1.62 -26.02 2.91
C VAL A 177 2.21 -26.18 1.50
N GLY A 178 1.65 -25.44 0.55
CA GLY A 178 2.19 -25.21 -0.78
C GLY A 178 3.09 -23.98 -0.85
N ILE A 179 3.71 -23.76 -2.01
CA ILE A 179 4.56 -22.58 -2.30
C ILE A 179 3.92 -21.77 -3.42
N GLY A 180 3.93 -20.45 -3.29
CA GLY A 180 3.46 -19.51 -4.31
C GLY A 180 4.48 -18.40 -4.53
N THR A 181 4.45 -17.79 -5.70
CA THR A 181 5.34 -16.65 -6.03
C THR A 181 4.75 -15.31 -5.61
N ASP A 182 3.43 -15.24 -5.43
CA ASP A 182 2.66 -13.99 -5.50
C ASP A 182 2.85 -13.30 -6.89
N GLY A 183 2.35 -12.08 -7.04
CA GLY A 183 2.44 -11.32 -8.29
C GLY A 183 3.85 -10.77 -8.61
N PRO A 184 4.15 -10.51 -9.89
CA PRO A 184 5.45 -10.01 -10.33
C PRO A 184 5.74 -8.54 -9.92
N ALA A 185 4.83 -7.88 -9.20
CA ALA A 185 5.07 -6.57 -8.61
C ALA A 185 5.69 -6.66 -7.19
N SER A 186 5.47 -7.78 -6.49
CA SER A 186 5.92 -8.04 -5.12
C SER A 186 6.96 -9.16 -5.04
N ASN A 187 7.21 -9.90 -6.13
CA ASN A 187 8.31 -10.86 -6.25
C ASN A 187 9.49 -10.24 -7.05
N ASN A 188 9.64 -10.66 -8.30
CA ASN A 188 9.43 -9.85 -9.51
C ASN A 188 9.54 -10.76 -10.77
N ASP A 189 9.78 -12.05 -10.57
CA ASP A 189 9.59 -13.12 -11.54
C ASP A 189 8.50 -14.11 -11.04
N LEU A 190 8.42 -15.28 -11.67
CA LEU A 190 7.53 -16.39 -11.30
C LEU A 190 8.31 -17.71 -11.17
N ASP A 191 9.57 -17.66 -10.68
CA ASP A 191 10.45 -18.82 -10.59
C ASP A 191 10.20 -19.69 -9.34
N MET A 192 9.49 -20.79 -9.54
CA MET A 192 9.21 -21.76 -8.47
C MET A 192 10.45 -22.49 -7.93
N PHE A 193 11.58 -22.56 -8.66
CA PHE A 193 12.82 -23.13 -8.12
C PHE A 193 13.43 -22.19 -7.07
N GLU A 194 13.44 -20.89 -7.35
CA GLU A 194 13.91 -19.89 -6.39
C GLU A 194 13.01 -19.85 -5.14
N GLU A 195 11.68 -19.83 -5.32
CA GLU A 195 10.74 -19.86 -4.19
C GLU A 195 10.89 -21.15 -3.36
N THR A 196 11.05 -22.31 -4.00
CA THR A 196 11.21 -23.60 -3.30
C THR A 196 12.51 -23.63 -2.50
N ARG A 197 13.60 -23.15 -3.09
CA ARG A 197 14.89 -23.04 -2.40
C ARG A 197 14.79 -22.08 -1.22
N LEU A 198 14.18 -20.91 -1.43
CA LEU A 198 14.03 -19.89 -0.41
C LEU A 198 13.18 -20.39 0.76
N ALA A 199 12.02 -21.01 0.51
CA ALA A 199 11.18 -21.60 1.55
C ALA A 199 11.97 -22.59 2.42
N ALA A 200 12.79 -23.45 1.80
CA ALA A 200 13.58 -24.45 2.50
C ALA A 200 14.66 -23.83 3.41
N ILE A 201 15.42 -22.84 2.93
CA ILE A 201 16.53 -22.24 3.70
C ILE A 201 16.05 -21.19 4.69
N LEU A 202 14.97 -20.47 4.37
CA LEU A 202 14.41 -19.42 5.23
C LEU A 202 13.87 -20.02 6.53
N ALA A 203 13.16 -21.15 6.46
CA ALA A 203 12.66 -21.86 7.65
C ALA A 203 13.79 -22.23 8.62
N LYS A 204 14.96 -22.65 8.10
CA LYS A 204 16.14 -22.99 8.92
C LYS A 204 16.70 -21.76 9.61
N GLY A 205 16.80 -20.65 8.89
CA GLY A 205 17.26 -19.37 9.43
C GLY A 205 16.32 -18.81 10.50
N ALA A 206 15.00 -18.92 10.28
CA ALA A 206 13.98 -18.41 11.19
C ALA A 206 13.90 -19.21 12.50
N THR A 207 14.06 -20.53 12.43
CA THR A 207 13.96 -21.42 13.60
C THR A 207 15.30 -21.63 14.32
N GLY A 208 16.42 -21.38 13.65
CA GLY A 208 17.76 -21.75 14.14
C GLY A 208 18.04 -23.26 14.08
N ASP A 209 17.16 -24.05 13.45
CA ASP A 209 17.31 -25.49 13.28
C ASP A 209 17.68 -25.83 11.82
N PRO A 210 18.86 -26.41 11.54
CA PRO A 210 19.25 -26.75 10.18
C PRO A 210 18.48 -27.95 9.58
N THR A 211 17.67 -28.65 10.39
CA THR A 211 16.98 -29.89 9.99
C THR A 211 15.54 -29.66 9.52
N VAL A 212 14.93 -28.50 9.82
CA VAL A 212 13.56 -28.21 9.38
C VAL A 212 13.48 -28.02 7.86
N VAL A 213 12.34 -28.42 7.31
CA VAL A 213 12.04 -28.36 5.87
C VAL A 213 13.22 -28.87 5.02
N PRO A 214 13.58 -30.17 5.12
CA PRO A 214 14.62 -30.76 4.28
C PRO A 214 14.21 -30.71 2.80
N ALA A 215 15.16 -30.87 1.88
CA ALA A 215 14.93 -30.71 0.44
C ALA A 215 13.73 -31.53 -0.09
N LYS A 216 13.58 -32.79 0.34
CA LYS A 216 12.42 -33.63 -0.01
C LYS A 216 11.09 -33.03 0.42
N LYS A 217 11.05 -32.40 1.60
CA LYS A 217 9.84 -31.73 2.11
C LYS A 217 9.56 -30.45 1.32
N ALA A 218 10.57 -29.64 1.02
CA ALA A 218 10.42 -28.47 0.16
C ALA A 218 9.93 -28.84 -1.25
N PHE A 219 10.48 -29.89 -1.85
CA PHE A 219 10.00 -30.43 -3.13
C PHE A 219 8.54 -30.89 -3.04
N ALA A 220 8.15 -31.54 -1.94
CA ALA A 220 6.76 -31.92 -1.71
C ALA A 220 5.83 -30.70 -1.60
N MET A 221 6.24 -29.62 -0.90
CA MET A 221 5.52 -28.33 -0.86
C MET A 221 5.29 -27.75 -2.25
N ALA A 222 6.29 -27.83 -3.13
CA ALA A 222 6.19 -27.35 -4.51
C ALA A 222 5.37 -28.27 -5.45
N THR A 223 5.01 -29.49 -5.01
CA THR A 223 4.34 -30.51 -5.83
C THR A 223 3.12 -31.09 -5.14
N ILE A 224 3.24 -32.23 -4.45
CA ILE A 224 2.12 -32.99 -3.90
C ILE A 224 1.39 -32.24 -2.76
N MET A 225 2.12 -31.58 -1.86
CA MET A 225 1.52 -30.77 -0.79
C MET A 225 0.94 -29.47 -1.33
N GLY A 226 1.50 -28.91 -2.41
CA GLY A 226 0.90 -27.79 -3.14
C GLY A 226 -0.42 -28.19 -3.79
N ALA A 227 -0.48 -29.36 -4.44
CA ALA A 227 -1.73 -29.91 -4.97
C ALA A 227 -2.77 -30.16 -3.87
N ALA A 228 -2.35 -30.67 -2.71
CA ALA A 228 -3.24 -30.85 -1.55
C ALA A 228 -3.74 -29.50 -1.00
N ALA A 229 -2.86 -28.49 -0.89
CA ALA A 229 -3.26 -27.14 -0.47
C ALA A 229 -4.28 -26.50 -1.42
N LEU A 230 -4.19 -26.82 -2.72
CA LEU A 230 -5.14 -26.38 -3.75
C LEU A 230 -6.41 -27.23 -3.82
N HIS A 231 -6.53 -28.32 -3.04
CA HIS A 231 -7.62 -29.29 -3.11
C HIS A 231 -7.69 -30.00 -4.48
N MET A 232 -6.52 -30.35 -5.04
CA MET A 232 -6.35 -30.97 -6.36
C MET A 232 -5.42 -32.20 -6.33
N ASP A 233 -5.10 -32.72 -5.15
CA ASP A 233 -4.19 -33.85 -4.97
C ASP A 233 -4.73 -35.17 -5.52
N ASP A 234 -6.04 -35.31 -5.73
CA ASP A 234 -6.63 -36.44 -6.44
C ASP A 234 -6.34 -36.43 -7.95
N ILE A 235 -6.04 -35.25 -8.52
CA ILE A 235 -5.86 -35.04 -9.96
C ILE A 235 -4.38 -34.88 -10.34
N THR A 236 -3.55 -34.23 -9.52
CA THR A 236 -2.16 -33.87 -9.87
C THR A 236 -1.22 -33.86 -8.65
N GLY A 237 0.01 -33.40 -8.83
CA GLY A 237 1.02 -33.24 -7.77
C GLY A 237 1.95 -34.45 -7.54
N SER A 238 1.63 -35.61 -8.10
CA SER A 238 2.45 -36.82 -8.01
C SER A 238 2.28 -37.74 -9.22
N LEU A 239 3.27 -38.63 -9.43
CA LEU A 239 3.27 -39.60 -10.51
C LEU A 239 2.64 -40.93 -10.06
N GLU A 240 1.31 -40.93 -9.96
CA GLU A 240 0.52 -42.07 -9.51
C GLU A 240 -0.49 -42.48 -10.57
N VAL A 241 -0.72 -43.79 -10.72
CA VAL A 241 -1.70 -44.32 -11.68
C VAL A 241 -3.08 -43.74 -11.38
N GLY A 242 -3.70 -43.11 -12.38
CA GLY A 242 -5.01 -42.47 -12.27
C GLY A 242 -4.95 -40.93 -12.26
N LYS A 243 -3.83 -40.34 -11.86
CA LYS A 243 -3.61 -38.88 -11.92
C LYS A 243 -3.31 -38.40 -13.34
N ARG A 244 -3.44 -37.08 -13.55
CA ARG A 244 -3.13 -36.43 -14.83
C ARG A 244 -1.63 -36.40 -15.05
N ALA A 245 -1.23 -36.60 -16.31
CA ALA A 245 0.16 -36.49 -16.72
C ALA A 245 0.58 -35.02 -16.80
N ASP A 246 0.83 -34.43 -15.64
CA ASP A 246 1.44 -33.12 -15.46
C ASP A 246 2.91 -33.35 -15.07
N LEU A 247 3.83 -33.21 -16.04
CA LEU A 247 5.23 -33.63 -15.93
C LEU A 247 6.17 -32.48 -16.24
N VAL A 248 7.31 -32.46 -15.56
CA VAL A 248 8.44 -31.57 -15.84
C VAL A 248 9.69 -32.45 -15.96
N VAL A 249 10.44 -32.27 -17.04
CA VAL A 249 11.72 -32.96 -17.29
C VAL A 249 12.86 -31.97 -17.06
N LEU A 250 13.85 -32.37 -16.27
CA LEU A 250 15.02 -31.55 -15.91
C LEU A 250 16.29 -32.14 -16.50
N ASP A 251 17.14 -31.29 -17.06
CA ASP A 251 18.55 -31.62 -17.36
C ASP A 251 19.43 -31.23 -16.17
N LEU A 252 19.84 -32.25 -15.42
CA LEU A 252 20.72 -32.10 -14.26
C LEU A 252 22.20 -32.38 -14.60
N GLU A 253 22.54 -32.71 -15.85
CA GLU A 253 23.91 -32.97 -16.30
C GLU A 253 24.61 -31.68 -16.77
N VAL A 254 24.41 -30.60 -16.01
CA VAL A 254 24.92 -29.26 -16.30
C VAL A 254 26.02 -28.86 -15.33
N LEU A 255 26.89 -27.95 -15.76
CA LEU A 255 28.10 -27.58 -14.99
C LEU A 255 27.77 -27.06 -13.58
N HIS A 256 26.73 -26.24 -13.42
CA HIS A 256 26.36 -25.71 -12.10
C HIS A 256 25.76 -26.75 -11.15
N ASN A 257 25.29 -27.89 -11.68
CA ASN A 257 24.74 -28.99 -10.89
C ASN A 257 25.77 -30.12 -10.62
N THR A 258 26.98 -30.01 -11.17
CA THR A 258 28.05 -30.99 -10.98
C THR A 258 28.93 -30.63 -9.75
N PRO A 259 29.36 -31.59 -8.90
CA PRO A 259 29.21 -33.05 -9.02
C PRO A 259 27.92 -33.62 -8.41
N ASN A 260 27.50 -34.78 -8.93
CA ASN A 260 26.32 -35.51 -8.46
C ASN A 260 26.69 -36.52 -7.37
N PHE A 261 26.01 -36.47 -6.24
CA PHE A 261 26.16 -37.42 -5.13
C PHE A 261 25.00 -38.41 -5.11
N ASN A 262 25.31 -39.71 -4.98
CA ASN A 262 24.32 -40.80 -4.96
C ASN A 262 24.38 -41.62 -3.65
N ARG A 263 24.83 -40.99 -2.55
CA ARG A 263 25.02 -41.69 -1.27
C ARG A 263 23.67 -42.00 -0.58
N ASP A 264 22.70 -41.11 -0.74
CA ASP A 264 21.38 -41.16 -0.12
C ASP A 264 20.32 -41.15 -1.23
N ASP A 265 19.25 -41.95 -1.09
CA ASP A 265 18.15 -42.02 -2.06
C ASP A 265 17.46 -40.64 -2.24
N ASP A 266 17.51 -39.78 -1.21
CA ASP A 266 16.97 -38.42 -1.24
C ASP A 266 17.95 -37.38 -1.81
N SER A 267 19.15 -37.79 -2.26
CA SER A 267 20.17 -36.87 -2.83
C SER A 267 19.65 -36.10 -4.05
N ILE A 268 18.74 -36.70 -4.83
CA ILE A 268 18.12 -36.05 -5.99
C ILE A 268 17.31 -34.81 -5.59
N TYR A 269 16.60 -34.85 -4.45
CA TYR A 269 15.84 -33.69 -3.98
C TYR A 269 16.78 -32.56 -3.58
N SER A 270 17.93 -32.89 -2.97
CA SER A 270 18.95 -31.89 -2.64
C SER A 270 19.50 -31.20 -3.89
N GLN A 271 19.75 -31.95 -4.97
CA GLN A 271 20.19 -31.38 -6.25
C GLN A 271 19.12 -30.44 -6.84
N ILE A 272 17.87 -30.90 -6.89
CA ILE A 272 16.76 -30.12 -7.45
C ILE A 272 16.51 -28.83 -6.64
N VAL A 273 16.42 -28.92 -5.31
CA VAL A 273 16.00 -27.79 -4.46
C VAL A 273 17.13 -26.80 -4.17
N TYR A 274 18.35 -27.27 -3.90
CA TYR A 274 19.43 -26.37 -3.46
C TYR A 274 20.34 -25.89 -4.59
N VAL A 275 20.30 -26.54 -5.76
CA VAL A 275 21.21 -26.27 -6.88
C VAL A 275 20.48 -26.03 -8.20
N GLY A 276 19.38 -26.74 -8.44
CA GLY A 276 18.58 -26.65 -9.65
C GLY A 276 18.08 -25.24 -9.93
N LYS A 277 17.89 -24.94 -11.21
CA LYS A 277 17.39 -23.66 -11.72
C LYS A 277 16.21 -23.88 -12.68
N SER A 278 15.37 -22.88 -12.86
CA SER A 278 14.33 -22.90 -13.90
C SER A 278 14.87 -23.14 -15.31
N SER A 279 16.10 -22.68 -15.61
CA SER A 279 16.79 -22.93 -16.88
C SER A 279 17.13 -24.40 -17.16
N ASP A 280 17.04 -25.25 -16.14
CA ASP A 280 17.32 -26.69 -16.23
C ASP A 280 16.09 -27.46 -16.74
N VAL A 281 14.92 -26.81 -16.82
CA VAL A 281 13.71 -27.41 -17.39
C VAL A 281 13.87 -27.59 -18.90
N CYS A 282 13.65 -28.81 -19.38
CA CYS A 282 13.73 -29.18 -20.79
C CYS A 282 12.36 -29.34 -21.43
N ASP A 283 11.48 -30.10 -20.78
CA ASP A 283 10.17 -30.42 -21.31
C ASP A 283 9.10 -30.23 -20.23
N VAL A 284 7.92 -29.78 -20.66
CA VAL A 284 6.75 -29.60 -19.79
C VAL A 284 5.54 -30.22 -20.45
N MET A 285 4.88 -31.10 -19.71
CA MET A 285 3.62 -31.73 -20.10
C MET A 285 2.53 -31.32 -19.12
N VAL A 286 1.34 -31.00 -19.63
CA VAL A 286 0.14 -30.80 -18.81
C VAL A 286 -0.99 -31.62 -19.42
N ASN A 287 -1.67 -32.41 -18.59
CA ASN A 287 -2.77 -33.27 -18.99
C ASN A 287 -2.45 -34.14 -20.22
N GLY A 288 -1.23 -34.69 -20.28
CA GLY A 288 -0.78 -35.53 -21.40
C GLY A 288 -0.37 -34.79 -22.67
N LYS A 289 -0.35 -33.45 -22.67
CA LYS A 289 0.04 -32.62 -23.82
C LYS A 289 1.33 -31.87 -23.54
N TRP A 290 2.28 -31.92 -24.47
CA TRP A 290 3.53 -31.16 -24.37
C TRP A 290 3.30 -29.68 -24.64
N LEU A 291 3.65 -28.84 -23.67
CA LEU A 291 3.61 -27.37 -23.75
C LEU A 291 5.01 -26.78 -23.99
N MET A 292 6.05 -27.52 -23.63
CA MET A 292 7.43 -27.22 -23.94
C MET A 292 8.16 -28.52 -24.29
N GLN A 293 8.97 -28.51 -25.35
CA GLN A 293 9.87 -29.61 -25.69
C GLN A 293 11.24 -29.08 -26.11
N ASP A 294 12.31 -29.69 -25.64
CA ASP A 294 13.69 -29.25 -25.92
C ASP A 294 13.90 -27.74 -25.66
N LYS A 295 13.29 -27.22 -24.57
CA LYS A 295 13.27 -25.80 -24.18
C LYS A 295 12.54 -24.85 -25.14
N ILE A 296 11.73 -25.39 -26.06
CA ILE A 296 10.92 -24.61 -27.02
C ILE A 296 9.45 -24.68 -26.60
N LEU A 297 8.84 -23.52 -26.34
CA LEU A 297 7.40 -23.42 -26.06
C LEU A 297 6.58 -23.76 -27.32
N THR A 298 5.58 -24.63 -27.18
CA THR A 298 4.84 -25.19 -28.33
C THR A 298 3.47 -24.55 -28.54
N THR A 299 2.95 -23.83 -27.55
CA THR A 299 1.58 -23.26 -27.56
C THR A 299 1.54 -21.74 -27.55
N VAL A 300 2.69 -21.07 -27.43
CA VAL A 300 2.78 -19.61 -27.38
C VAL A 300 3.90 -19.08 -28.27
N ASP A 301 3.77 -17.82 -28.70
CA ASP A 301 4.80 -17.08 -29.43
C ASP A 301 5.49 -16.11 -28.46
N GLU A 302 6.70 -16.46 -28.03
CA GLU A 302 7.50 -15.67 -27.09
C GLU A 302 7.81 -14.26 -27.60
N ASN A 303 8.07 -14.11 -28.90
CA ASN A 303 8.39 -12.80 -29.48
C ASN A 303 7.16 -11.91 -29.48
N LYS A 304 5.99 -12.48 -29.79
CA LYS A 304 4.72 -11.75 -29.71
C LYS A 304 4.42 -11.33 -28.28
N ILE A 305 4.55 -12.24 -27.31
CA ILE A 305 4.31 -11.93 -25.88
C ILE A 305 5.24 -10.81 -25.41
N ALA A 306 6.53 -10.90 -25.73
CA ALA A 306 7.51 -9.88 -25.35
C ALA A 306 7.19 -8.52 -26.00
N HIS A 307 6.75 -8.52 -27.26
CA HIS A 307 6.33 -7.30 -27.95
C HIS A 307 5.10 -6.67 -27.30
N ASP A 308 4.03 -7.46 -27.10
CA ASP A 308 2.77 -7.01 -26.50
C ASP A 308 3.01 -6.48 -25.07
N ALA A 309 3.83 -7.18 -24.27
CA ALA A 309 4.21 -6.74 -22.93
C ALA A 309 4.98 -5.41 -22.94
N ALA A 310 5.89 -5.22 -23.89
CA ALA A 310 6.63 -3.96 -24.03
C ALA A 310 5.71 -2.79 -24.44
N GLU A 311 4.62 -3.04 -25.16
CA GLU A 311 3.62 -2.01 -25.45
C GLU A 311 2.87 -1.59 -24.17
N TYR A 312 2.46 -2.55 -23.34
CA TYR A 312 1.84 -2.26 -22.04
C TYR A 312 2.80 -1.53 -21.10
N ALA A 313 4.06 -1.94 -21.03
CA ALA A 313 5.08 -1.25 -20.23
C ALA A 313 5.21 0.23 -20.64
N ARG A 314 5.26 0.53 -21.96
CA ARG A 314 5.28 1.92 -22.44
C ARG A 314 4.04 2.71 -22.00
N ASN A 315 2.86 2.11 -22.08
CA ASN A 315 1.62 2.78 -21.66
C ASN A 315 1.60 3.07 -20.15
N ILE A 316 2.09 2.12 -19.34
CA ILE A 316 2.23 2.28 -17.89
C ILE A 316 3.27 3.35 -17.58
N ASP A 317 4.41 3.36 -18.27
CA ASP A 317 5.45 4.37 -18.11
C ASP A 317 4.92 5.78 -18.41
N ILE A 318 4.17 5.95 -19.50
CA ILE A 318 3.55 7.25 -19.84
C ILE A 318 2.61 7.68 -18.72
N PHE A 319 1.74 6.78 -18.26
CA PHE A 319 0.80 7.07 -17.16
C PHE A 319 1.53 7.44 -15.86
N LEU A 320 2.57 6.70 -15.49
CA LEU A 320 3.35 6.95 -14.28
C LEU A 320 4.15 8.25 -14.40
N GLN A 321 4.76 8.55 -15.55
CA GLN A 321 5.48 9.81 -15.77
C GLN A 321 4.55 11.02 -15.62
N GLU A 322 3.36 10.99 -16.22
CA GLU A 322 2.35 12.05 -16.06
C GLU A 322 1.94 12.21 -14.58
N ARG A 323 1.80 11.10 -13.86
CA ARG A 323 1.40 11.12 -12.45
C ARG A 323 2.53 11.54 -11.51
N GLU A 324 3.76 11.15 -11.78
CA GLU A 324 4.94 11.49 -10.98
C GLU A 324 5.41 12.94 -11.21
N GLN A 325 5.15 13.50 -12.38
CA GLN A 325 5.35 14.94 -12.63
C GLN A 325 4.34 15.79 -11.83
N SER A 326 3.18 15.24 -11.46
CA SER A 326 2.22 15.91 -10.60
C SER A 326 2.62 15.80 -9.12
N VAL A 327 3.14 16.90 -8.56
CA VAL A 327 3.45 17.05 -7.12
C VAL A 327 2.23 16.75 -6.25
N LEU A 328 1.03 17.13 -6.72
CA LEU A 328 -0.23 16.84 -6.06
C LEU A 328 -0.51 15.33 -6.01
N SER A 329 -0.28 14.62 -7.11
CA SER A 329 -0.48 13.16 -7.18
C SER A 329 0.54 12.40 -6.31
N LYS A 330 1.80 12.86 -6.25
CA LYS A 330 2.81 12.34 -5.33
C LYS A 330 2.43 12.54 -3.87
N LEU A 331 1.89 13.71 -3.52
CA LEU A 331 1.36 13.99 -2.17
C LEU A 331 0.15 13.14 -1.81
N VAL A 332 -0.76 12.91 -2.76
CA VAL A 332 -1.93 12.05 -2.57
C VAL A 332 -1.51 10.62 -2.27
N ALA A 333 -0.48 10.12 -2.96
CA ALA A 333 0.01 8.74 -2.80
C ALA A 333 0.61 8.47 -1.40
N ILE A 334 1.25 9.46 -0.77
CA ILE A 334 1.92 9.29 0.54
C ILE A 334 1.05 9.72 1.74
N GLY A 335 -0.02 10.47 1.49
CA GLY A 335 -0.56 11.38 2.51
C GLY A 335 -1.98 11.16 2.99
N GLY A 336 -2.78 10.31 2.32
CA GLY A 336 -4.19 10.04 2.69
C GLY A 336 -4.97 11.34 2.96
N MET A 337 -5.33 12.07 1.91
CA MET A 337 -5.75 13.46 2.09
C MET A 337 -7.19 13.65 2.60
N GLU A 338 -7.34 14.60 3.52
CA GLU A 338 -8.61 15.26 3.80
C GLU A 338 -8.61 16.69 3.22
N ARG A 339 -9.61 17.02 2.40
CA ARG A 339 -9.85 18.40 1.94
C ARG A 339 -10.71 19.11 2.98
N GLN A 340 -10.15 20.08 3.70
CA GLN A 340 -10.87 20.71 4.81
C GLN A 340 -11.43 22.12 4.60
N GLU A 341 -11.08 22.90 3.55
CA GLU A 341 -11.72 24.20 3.23
C GLU A 341 -11.24 24.81 1.88
N SER A 342 -12.03 25.68 1.26
CA SER A 342 -11.74 26.26 -0.08
C SER A 342 -11.12 27.67 -0.07
N PHE A 343 -11.31 28.49 0.97
CA PHE A 343 -10.79 29.88 1.02
C PHE A 343 -10.02 30.18 2.31
N GLU A 344 -8.85 30.83 2.19
CA GLU A 344 -8.10 31.41 3.32
C GLU A 344 -7.92 32.92 3.08
N ILE A 345 -8.31 33.74 4.05
CA ILE A 345 -8.09 35.18 4.03
C ILE A 345 -6.98 35.51 5.00
N GLN A 346 -6.00 36.28 4.55
CA GLN A 346 -4.90 36.71 5.39
C GLN A 346 -4.48 38.15 5.12
N ALA A 347 -4.04 38.83 6.17
CA ALA A 347 -3.25 40.04 6.08
C ALA A 347 -1.96 39.86 6.86
N LYS A 348 -0.87 40.43 6.34
CA LYS A 348 0.44 40.43 6.97
C LYS A 348 0.96 41.86 7.00
N ALA A 349 1.53 42.26 8.12
CA ALA A 349 2.20 43.54 8.25
C ALA A 349 3.51 43.40 9.01
N ARG A 350 4.47 44.25 8.69
CA ARG A 350 5.73 44.36 9.43
C ARG A 350 5.48 45.22 10.68
N ILE A 351 6.02 44.82 11.82
CA ILE A 351 5.87 45.54 13.08
C ILE A 351 7.22 45.75 13.76
N ASN A 352 7.36 46.86 14.48
CA ASN A 352 8.59 47.20 15.19
C ASN A 352 8.58 46.72 16.66
N ASN A 353 7.39 46.53 17.22
CA ASN A 353 7.21 46.16 18.62
C ASN A 353 6.03 45.19 18.78
N MET A 354 6.29 44.01 19.33
CA MET A 354 5.25 42.99 19.56
C MET A 354 4.34 43.31 20.75
N ASP A 355 4.84 44.04 21.76
CA ASP A 355 4.09 44.35 22.98
C ASP A 355 2.88 45.25 22.71
N ASP A 356 2.96 46.10 21.69
CA ASP A 356 1.86 46.98 21.28
C ASP A 356 0.66 46.17 20.79
N ILE A 357 0.90 45.14 19.98
CA ILE A 357 -0.12 44.22 19.49
C ILE A 357 -0.70 43.40 20.64
N ILE A 358 0.16 42.85 21.50
CA ILE A 358 -0.27 42.04 22.65
C ILE A 358 -1.13 42.87 23.61
N THR A 359 -0.80 44.15 23.81
CA THR A 359 -1.57 45.06 24.66
C THR A 359 -2.97 45.30 24.09
N VAL A 360 -3.11 45.44 22.77
CA VAL A 360 -4.42 45.60 22.11
C VAL A 360 -5.23 44.30 22.16
N LEU A 361 -4.60 43.14 21.98
CA LEU A 361 -5.26 41.82 22.05
C LEU A 361 -5.92 41.53 23.41
N ASN A 362 -5.45 42.16 24.48
CA ASN A 362 -5.99 42.00 25.83
C ASN A 362 -7.15 42.98 26.15
N LYS A 363 -7.63 43.74 25.16
CA LYS A 363 -8.75 44.69 25.31
C LYS A 363 -9.98 44.22 24.53
N GLU A 364 -11.16 44.66 24.95
CA GLU A 364 -12.37 44.52 24.15
C GLU A 364 -12.19 45.22 22.79
N PRO A 365 -12.69 44.64 21.66
CA PRO A 365 -13.60 43.50 21.56
C PRO A 365 -12.91 42.15 21.28
N PHE A 366 -11.62 41.99 21.60
CA PHE A 366 -10.87 40.76 21.37
C PHE A 366 -11.09 39.75 22.52
N VAL A 367 -11.53 38.54 22.18
CA VAL A 367 -11.66 37.43 23.13
C VAL A 367 -10.65 36.35 22.82
N ILE A 368 -9.67 36.12 23.70
CA ILE A 368 -8.64 35.11 23.51
C ILE A 368 -9.16 33.74 23.94
N ASN A 369 -9.27 32.81 22.97
CA ASN A 369 -9.70 31.43 23.23
C ASN A 369 -8.52 30.51 23.55
N LYS A 370 -7.37 30.73 22.90
CA LYS A 370 -6.16 29.91 23.07
C LYS A 370 -4.92 30.71 22.68
N HIS A 371 -3.81 30.47 23.37
CA HIS A 371 -2.48 31.01 23.04
C HIS A 371 -1.46 29.87 23.03
N VAL A 372 -0.56 29.86 22.04
CA VAL A 372 0.52 28.87 21.91
C VAL A 372 1.78 29.53 21.34
N HIS A 373 2.95 29.16 21.85
CA HIS A 373 4.25 29.53 21.31
C HIS A 373 4.85 28.36 20.52
N TYR A 374 5.30 28.63 19.29
CA TYR A 374 5.97 27.65 18.45
C TYR A 374 7.33 28.16 18.00
N ARG A 375 8.33 27.29 17.97
CA ARG A 375 9.49 27.44 17.10
C ARG A 375 9.22 26.66 15.82
N GLN A 376 9.33 27.32 14.66
CA GLN A 376 8.95 26.76 13.37
C GLN A 376 10.12 26.71 12.40
N TYR A 377 10.27 25.56 11.77
CA TYR A 377 11.20 25.34 10.65
C TYR A 377 10.38 24.99 9.41
N ASP A 378 10.33 25.91 8.45
CA ASP A 378 9.65 25.72 7.17
C ASP A 378 10.70 25.43 6.08
N THR A 379 10.66 24.25 5.46
CA THR A 379 11.44 23.91 4.27
C THR A 379 10.52 23.89 3.05
N TYR A 380 10.89 24.64 2.00
CA TYR A 380 10.14 24.76 0.76
C TYR A 380 10.87 24.07 -0.38
N PHE A 381 10.14 23.23 -1.12
CA PHE A 381 10.58 22.51 -2.30
C PHE A 381 9.90 23.09 -3.54
N LEU A 382 10.71 23.45 -4.54
CA LEU A 382 10.25 23.97 -5.83
C LEU A 382 10.60 22.99 -6.94
N PHE A 383 9.68 22.83 -7.90
CA PHE A 383 9.72 21.77 -8.91
C PHE A 383 9.86 22.27 -10.36
N ASP A 384 9.60 23.56 -10.61
CA ASP A 384 9.80 24.20 -11.91
C ASP A 384 10.46 25.57 -11.71
N ALA A 385 11.41 25.92 -12.59
CA ALA A 385 12.09 27.21 -12.60
C ALA A 385 11.30 28.29 -13.34
N GLN A 386 10.30 27.93 -14.15
CA GLN A 386 9.53 28.87 -14.98
C GLN A 386 8.09 29.08 -14.52
N ASN A 387 7.50 28.15 -13.77
CA ASN A 387 6.13 28.26 -13.29
C ASN A 387 6.02 27.88 -11.81
N ASP A 388 5.92 28.88 -10.93
CA ASP A 388 5.72 28.78 -9.48
C ASP A 388 4.32 28.21 -9.09
N GLU A 389 3.67 27.42 -9.95
CA GLU A 389 2.27 27.01 -9.76
C GLU A 389 2.07 26.10 -8.55
N TYR A 390 3.05 25.26 -8.19
CA TYR A 390 2.94 24.36 -7.04
C TYR A 390 4.25 24.26 -6.26
N GLN A 391 4.16 24.47 -4.96
CA GLN A 391 5.30 24.42 -4.03
C GLN A 391 4.95 23.49 -2.86
N LEU A 392 5.88 22.64 -2.46
CA LEU A 392 5.69 21.78 -1.30
C LEU A 392 6.40 22.39 -0.10
N ARG A 393 5.66 22.60 1.01
CA ARG A 393 6.23 23.02 2.28
C ARG A 393 6.19 21.90 3.30
N ILE A 394 7.34 21.57 3.86
CA ILE A 394 7.49 20.74 5.05
C ILE A 394 7.68 21.67 6.24
N ARG A 395 6.83 21.53 7.25
CA ARG A 395 6.88 22.32 8.48
C ARG A 395 7.13 21.43 9.67
N GLU A 396 8.14 21.78 10.45
CA GLU A 396 8.32 21.32 11.82
C GLU A 396 7.76 22.37 12.78
N ASP A 397 6.72 22.01 13.54
CA ASP A 397 6.11 22.81 14.60
C ASP A 397 6.62 22.28 15.96
N GLU A 398 7.60 22.96 16.56
CA GLU A 398 8.05 22.70 17.93
C GLU A 398 7.21 23.56 18.90
N LYS A 399 6.32 22.93 19.67
CA LYS A 399 5.51 23.63 20.67
C LYS A 399 6.36 23.86 21.92
N LEU A 400 6.44 25.11 22.37
CA LEU A 400 7.21 25.51 23.54
C LEU A 400 6.31 25.71 24.76
N ASP A 401 6.82 25.32 25.93
CA ASP A 401 6.20 25.62 27.22
C ASP A 401 6.58 27.02 27.73
N VAL A 402 6.17 27.34 28.96
CA VAL A 402 6.41 28.66 29.59
C VAL A 402 7.90 28.91 29.92
N GLU A 403 8.73 27.87 29.95
CA GLU A 403 10.19 27.96 30.17
C GLU A 403 10.97 27.91 28.84
N ASN A 404 10.27 27.96 27.70
CA ASN A 404 10.81 27.79 26.35
C ASN A 404 11.44 26.40 26.11
N VAL A 405 10.97 25.38 26.82
CA VAL A 405 11.34 23.97 26.60
C VAL A 405 10.35 23.32 25.65
N SER A 406 10.88 22.46 24.78
CA SER A 406 10.11 21.68 23.80
C SER A 406 9.13 20.73 24.48
N GLU A 407 7.83 20.93 24.28
CA GLU A 407 6.77 20.05 24.80
C GLU A 407 6.39 18.96 23.79
N SER A 408 6.34 19.31 22.50
CA SER A 408 5.98 18.38 21.43
C SER A 408 6.43 18.89 20.07
N VAL A 409 6.87 17.99 19.19
CA VAL A 409 7.22 18.30 17.79
C VAL A 409 6.19 17.67 16.85
N ARG A 410 5.70 18.45 15.88
CA ARG A 410 4.79 17.95 14.85
C ARG A 410 5.29 18.32 13.45
N TYR A 411 5.31 17.33 12.56
CA TYR A 411 5.63 17.54 11.15
C TYR A 411 4.37 17.66 10.28
N ARG A 412 4.40 18.54 9.27
CA ARG A 412 3.29 18.72 8.33
C ARG A 412 3.79 18.96 6.91
N LEU A 413 3.21 18.23 5.96
CA LEU A 413 3.33 18.51 4.53
C LEU A 413 2.18 19.40 4.08
N THR A 414 2.47 20.44 3.30
CA THR A 414 1.46 21.33 2.69
C THR A 414 1.80 21.57 1.23
N LEU A 415 0.90 21.20 0.31
CA LEU A 415 0.97 21.74 -1.06
C LEU A 415 0.42 23.16 -1.07
N LEU A 416 1.20 24.08 -1.62
CA LEU A 416 0.81 25.45 -1.90
C LEU A 416 0.56 25.54 -3.41
N GLY A 417 -0.63 26.00 -3.80
CA GLY A 417 -0.98 26.28 -5.19
C GLY A 417 -0.56 27.70 -5.64
N PRO A 418 -0.94 28.15 -6.86
CA PRO A 418 -0.47 29.40 -7.41
C PRO A 418 -0.89 30.61 -6.56
N ALA A 419 0.01 31.59 -6.46
CA ALA A 419 -0.14 32.74 -5.59
C ALA A 419 -1.18 33.76 -6.12
N LYS A 420 -2.14 34.11 -5.25
CA LYS A 420 -3.07 35.25 -5.34
C LYS A 420 -4.14 35.17 -6.43
N GLU A 421 -5.41 35.08 -6.02
CA GLU A 421 -6.56 35.14 -6.94
C GLU A 421 -7.26 36.52 -6.89
N LYS A 422 -7.20 37.24 -5.75
CA LYS A 422 -7.75 38.60 -5.61
C LYS A 422 -7.14 39.38 -4.44
N GLU A 423 -6.93 40.67 -4.60
CA GLU A 423 -6.50 41.59 -3.53
C GLU A 423 -7.67 42.51 -3.15
N PHE A 424 -7.89 42.70 -1.85
CA PHE A 424 -8.83 43.66 -1.29
C PHE A 424 -8.05 44.79 -0.63
N ALA A 425 -8.68 45.96 -0.44
CA ALA A 425 -8.01 47.21 -0.05
C ALA A 425 -7.01 47.09 1.12
N ASN A 426 -7.25 46.19 2.09
CA ASN A 426 -6.40 45.99 3.28
C ASN A 426 -6.06 44.51 3.55
N SER A 427 -6.30 43.58 2.61
CA SER A 427 -6.01 42.16 2.81
C SER A 427 -5.89 41.40 1.50
N VAL A 428 -5.20 40.26 1.53
CA VAL A 428 -5.03 39.40 0.35
C VAL A 428 -5.95 38.19 0.47
N LEU A 429 -6.79 37.97 -0.54
CA LEU A 429 -7.53 36.73 -0.70
C LEU A 429 -6.64 35.72 -1.43
N LEU A 430 -6.11 34.76 -0.67
CA LEU A 430 -5.45 33.61 -1.26
C LEU A 430 -6.49 32.53 -1.56
N SER A 431 -6.81 32.35 -2.83
CA SER A 431 -7.51 31.17 -3.30
C SER A 431 -6.51 30.20 -3.93
N ARG A 432 -6.30 29.08 -3.23
CA ARG A 432 -6.49 27.72 -3.75
C ARG A 432 -6.14 26.70 -2.67
N SER A 433 -6.84 25.58 -2.74
CA SER A 433 -6.81 24.40 -1.86
C SER A 433 -5.42 24.09 -1.29
N ARG A 434 -5.26 24.28 0.02
CA ARG A 434 -4.15 23.70 0.77
C ARG A 434 -4.45 22.25 1.05
N TYR A 435 -3.65 21.41 0.42
CA TYR A 435 -3.66 19.99 0.63
C TYR A 435 -2.67 19.67 1.74
N TRP A 436 -3.18 19.11 2.84
CA TRP A 436 -2.34 18.70 3.96
C TRP A 436 -2.12 17.20 3.96
N ALA A 437 -0.99 16.79 4.50
CA ALA A 437 -0.77 15.41 4.91
C ALA A 437 0.04 15.40 6.21
N PRO A 438 -0.21 14.46 7.13
CA PRO A 438 0.75 14.18 8.18
C PRO A 438 2.09 13.80 7.54
N SER A 439 3.17 14.37 8.04
CA SER A 439 4.52 14.01 7.60
C SER A 439 4.99 12.83 8.45
N GLN A 440 4.93 11.63 7.88
CA GLN A 440 5.32 10.39 8.57
C GLN A 440 6.78 9.99 8.33
N HIS A 441 7.49 10.67 7.44
CA HIS A 441 8.87 10.36 7.08
C HIS A 441 9.82 11.53 7.38
N THR A 442 11.12 11.26 7.26
CA THR A 442 12.17 12.25 7.50
C THR A 442 12.26 13.27 6.37
N LEU A 443 12.83 14.44 6.64
CA LEU A 443 13.12 15.43 5.58
C LEU A 443 13.96 14.82 4.45
N ARG A 444 14.92 13.94 4.77
CA ARG A 444 15.74 13.22 3.79
C ARG A 444 14.89 12.36 2.84
N PHE A 445 13.96 11.58 3.38
CA PHE A 445 13.03 10.80 2.57
C PHE A 445 12.28 11.70 1.58
N TYR A 446 11.76 12.85 2.04
CA TYR A 446 11.02 13.75 1.14
C TYR A 446 11.91 14.40 0.08
N LYS A 447 13.18 14.70 0.38
CA LYS A 447 14.14 15.17 -0.63
C LYS A 447 14.35 14.12 -1.71
N GLU A 448 14.58 12.87 -1.31
CA GLU A 448 14.81 11.75 -2.23
C GLU A 448 13.55 11.37 -3.03
N TYR A 449 12.36 11.49 -2.41
CA TYR A 449 11.08 11.14 -3.05
C TYR A 449 10.57 12.21 -4.02
N PHE A 450 10.65 13.49 -3.63
CA PHE A 450 10.12 14.59 -4.43
C PHE A 450 11.13 15.17 -5.41
N ILE A 451 12.43 15.07 -5.14
CA ILE A 451 13.54 15.53 -6.01
C ILE A 451 13.32 17.00 -6.46
N PRO A 452 13.33 17.97 -5.52
CA PRO A 452 13.11 19.37 -5.86
C PRO A 452 14.27 19.95 -6.66
N THR A 453 13.96 20.93 -7.52
CA THR A 453 14.97 21.72 -8.26
C THR A 453 15.68 22.69 -7.33
N ASN A 454 14.95 23.34 -6.41
CA ASN A 454 15.47 24.29 -5.45
C ASN A 454 14.86 24.05 -4.06
N GLU A 455 15.63 24.42 -3.02
CA GLU A 455 15.24 24.31 -1.62
C GLU A 455 15.51 25.63 -0.90
N TYR A 456 14.53 26.10 -0.13
CA TYR A 456 14.66 27.26 0.75
C TYR A 456 14.18 26.93 2.15
N SER A 457 14.76 27.58 3.16
CA SER A 457 14.39 27.40 4.56
C SER A 457 14.00 28.73 5.20
N VAL A 458 12.99 28.69 6.07
CA VAL A 458 12.57 29.82 6.90
C VAL A 458 12.45 29.34 8.35
N GLU A 459 13.16 30.00 9.25
CA GLU A 459 13.14 29.74 10.68
C GLU A 459 12.56 30.93 11.44
N LYS A 460 11.61 30.66 12.32
CA LYS A 460 10.90 31.71 13.07
C LYS A 460 10.34 31.24 14.40
N ASP A 461 10.24 32.16 15.34
CA ASP A 461 9.45 32.02 16.55
C ASP A 461 8.06 32.63 16.32
N ARG A 462 7.01 31.87 16.61
CA ARG A 462 5.60 32.25 16.38
C ARG A 462 4.81 32.22 17.68
N LEU A 463 4.30 33.38 18.07
CA LEU A 463 3.23 33.49 19.06
C LEU A 463 1.89 33.44 18.33
N ARG A 464 1.05 32.46 18.67
CA ARG A 464 -0.24 32.25 18.00
C ARG A 464 -1.41 32.33 18.97
N TRP A 465 -2.32 33.25 18.69
CA TRP A 465 -3.62 33.35 19.36
C TRP A 465 -4.73 32.83 18.46
N HIS A 466 -5.62 32.03 19.03
CA HIS A 466 -6.95 31.80 18.49
C HIS A 466 -7.89 32.73 19.24
N ILE A 467 -8.54 33.64 18.52
CA ILE A 467 -9.39 34.66 19.09
C ILE A 467 -10.80 34.61 18.51
N SER A 468 -11.75 35.22 19.20
CA SER A 468 -13.02 35.67 18.62
C SER A 468 -13.02 37.20 18.58
N TYR A 469 -13.27 37.78 17.42
CA TYR A 469 -13.43 39.22 17.21
C TYR A 469 -14.84 39.47 16.70
N LYS A 470 -15.66 40.20 17.47
CA LYS A 470 -17.09 40.44 17.17
C LYS A 470 -17.88 39.17 16.84
N GLY A 471 -17.56 38.06 17.52
CA GLY A 471 -18.22 36.77 17.34
C GLY A 471 -17.66 35.89 16.21
N VAL A 472 -16.65 36.35 15.47
CA VAL A 472 -16.01 35.61 14.36
C VAL A 472 -14.63 35.13 14.78
N GLY A 473 -14.30 33.87 14.48
CA GLY A 473 -13.02 33.25 14.87
C GLY A 473 -11.86 33.63 13.94
N PHE A 474 -10.72 34.03 14.51
CA PHE A 474 -9.49 34.33 13.78
C PHE A 474 -8.26 33.72 14.46
N TYR A 475 -7.20 33.54 13.68
CA TYR A 475 -5.85 33.31 14.19
C TYR A 475 -5.01 34.55 14.00
N ILE A 476 -4.36 35.00 15.07
CA ILE A 476 -3.37 36.08 15.03
C ILE A 476 -2.02 35.45 15.34
N ASN A 477 -1.05 35.65 14.45
CA ASN A 477 0.31 35.16 14.63
C ASN A 477 1.24 36.37 14.70
N ILE A 478 2.11 36.43 15.70
CA ILE A 478 3.28 37.32 15.69
C ILE A 478 4.48 36.43 15.40
N ASP A 479 5.11 36.65 14.26
CA ASP A 479 6.23 35.87 13.75
C ASP A 479 7.52 36.71 13.83
N ASN A 480 8.50 36.24 14.58
CA ASN A 480 9.85 36.77 14.56
C ASN A 480 10.72 35.88 13.67
N VAL A 481 11.06 36.38 12.48
CA VAL A 481 11.76 35.59 11.47
C VAL A 481 13.25 35.87 11.52
N HIS A 482 14.00 34.83 11.88
CA HIS A 482 15.43 34.92 12.18
C HIS A 482 16.31 34.41 11.04
N SER A 483 15.79 33.47 10.25
CA SER A 483 16.47 32.96 9.07
C SER A 483 15.48 32.92 7.90
N PRO A 484 15.64 33.75 6.85
CA PRO A 484 16.54 34.92 6.82
C PRO A 484 16.13 35.98 7.85
N GLU A 485 17.05 36.89 8.21
CA GLU A 485 16.82 37.93 9.22
C GLU A 485 15.86 39.01 8.67
N LEU A 486 14.55 38.75 8.81
CA LEU A 486 13.50 39.61 8.27
C LEU A 486 12.78 40.40 9.37
N GLY A 487 13.00 40.11 10.64
CA GLY A 487 12.36 40.83 11.76
C GLY A 487 10.94 40.35 12.06
N VAL A 488 10.13 41.22 12.67
CA VAL A 488 8.85 40.84 13.27
C VAL A 488 7.67 41.20 12.37
N PHE A 489 6.73 40.28 12.23
CA PHE A 489 5.50 40.44 11.47
C PHE A 489 4.29 40.05 12.30
N VAL A 490 3.15 40.66 12.01
CA VAL A 490 1.84 40.17 12.46
C VAL A 490 1.07 39.61 11.26
N GLU A 491 0.48 38.43 11.42
CA GLU A 491 -0.40 37.78 10.45
C GLU A 491 -1.78 37.51 11.06
N ILE A 492 -2.83 38.08 10.48
CA ILE A 492 -4.22 37.78 10.83
C ILE A 492 -4.78 36.83 9.78
N LYS A 493 -5.35 35.69 10.20
CA LYS A 493 -5.83 34.62 9.32
C LYS A 493 -7.20 34.10 9.71
N SER A 494 -8.04 33.82 8.73
CA SER A 494 -9.26 33.02 8.89
C SER A 494 -9.50 32.14 7.68
N ARG A 495 -10.24 31.05 7.88
CA ARG A 495 -10.64 30.11 6.83
C ARG A 495 -12.15 29.99 6.73
N THR A 496 -12.63 29.63 5.55
CA THR A 496 -14.06 29.44 5.27
C THR A 496 -14.31 28.68 3.97
N TRP A 497 -15.49 28.09 3.86
CA TRP A 497 -16.00 27.46 2.64
C TRP A 497 -16.73 28.44 1.71
N SER A 498 -17.11 29.63 2.19
CA SER A 498 -17.93 30.59 1.45
C SER A 498 -17.12 31.82 1.02
N LEU A 499 -17.18 32.16 -0.28
CA LEU A 499 -16.54 33.37 -0.81
C LEU A 499 -17.14 34.65 -0.22
N THR A 500 -18.43 34.66 0.09
CA THR A 500 -19.10 35.82 0.72
C THR A 500 -18.62 36.00 2.16
N ASP A 501 -18.57 34.92 2.94
CA ASP A 501 -18.01 34.96 4.30
C ASP A 501 -16.53 35.36 4.30
N ALA A 502 -15.78 34.98 3.25
CA ALA A 502 -14.40 35.40 3.07
C ALA A 502 -14.27 36.92 2.89
N GLN A 503 -15.17 37.52 2.11
CA GLN A 503 -15.23 38.98 1.92
C GLN A 503 -15.58 39.69 3.23
N ASP A 504 -16.57 39.21 3.98
CA ASP A 504 -16.96 39.81 5.27
C ASP A 504 -15.83 39.73 6.29
N LYS A 505 -15.16 38.58 6.39
CA LYS A 505 -13.96 38.38 7.23
C LYS A 505 -12.80 39.30 6.82
N SER A 506 -12.65 39.61 5.53
CA SER A 506 -11.62 40.54 5.05
C SER A 506 -11.81 41.97 5.58
N LEU A 507 -13.06 42.41 5.74
CA LEU A 507 -13.38 43.71 6.32
C LEU A 507 -13.03 43.74 7.81
N LEU A 508 -13.36 42.69 8.54
CA LEU A 508 -13.00 42.54 9.96
C LEU A 508 -11.48 42.49 10.18
N ILE A 509 -10.73 41.89 9.25
CA ILE A 509 -9.26 41.95 9.25
C ILE A 509 -8.77 43.40 9.12
N GLY A 510 -9.35 44.18 8.21
CA GLY A 510 -9.03 45.61 8.08
C GLY A 510 -9.29 46.40 9.35
N GLU A 511 -10.40 46.13 10.05
CA GLU A 511 -10.69 46.75 11.36
C GLU A 511 -9.66 46.36 12.42
N MET A 512 -9.28 45.08 12.51
CA MET A 512 -8.27 44.63 13.48
C MET A 512 -6.89 45.25 13.21
N LEU A 513 -6.50 45.39 11.95
CA LEU A 513 -5.26 46.09 11.58
C LEU A 513 -5.27 47.55 12.05
N PHE A 514 -6.40 48.23 11.89
CA PHE A 514 -6.58 49.60 12.38
C PHE A 514 -6.46 49.69 13.91
N GLU A 515 -7.10 48.77 14.64
CA GLU A 515 -6.97 48.68 16.12
C GLU A 515 -5.52 48.41 16.56
N PHE A 516 -4.75 47.67 15.75
CA PHE A 516 -3.33 47.44 15.96
C PHE A 516 -2.43 48.64 15.59
N GLY A 517 -3.01 49.74 15.07
CA GLY A 517 -2.26 50.92 14.65
C GLY A 517 -1.42 50.69 13.40
N ILE A 518 -1.76 49.67 12.60
CA ILE A 518 -1.02 49.29 11.40
C ILE A 518 -1.55 50.08 10.22
N SER A 519 -0.66 50.81 9.54
CA SER A 519 -1.01 51.57 8.36
C SER A 519 -0.96 50.69 7.09
N ASN A 520 -1.55 51.17 6.01
CA ASN A 520 -1.49 50.47 4.71
C ASN A 520 -0.05 50.38 4.17
N ASP A 521 0.85 51.28 4.59
CA ASP A 521 2.26 51.26 4.19
C ASP A 521 3.06 50.13 4.89
N ASP A 522 2.54 49.62 6.01
CA ASP A 522 3.16 48.52 6.77
C ASP A 522 2.72 47.13 6.26
N LEU A 523 1.72 47.08 5.38
CA LEU A 523 1.18 45.84 4.81
C LEU A 523 2.18 45.21 3.84
N VAL A 524 2.35 43.90 3.98
CA VAL A 524 3.28 43.11 3.17
C VAL A 524 2.49 42.08 2.39
N ALA A 525 2.55 42.21 1.07
CA ALA A 525 1.87 41.29 0.16
C ALA A 525 2.73 40.04 -0.16
N GLU A 526 4.04 40.07 0.12
CA GLU A 526 4.91 38.91 -0.10
C GLU A 526 4.78 37.84 1.00
N ASP A 527 4.90 36.57 0.60
CA ASP A 527 5.04 35.46 1.55
C ASP A 527 6.49 35.31 2.04
N TYR A 528 6.71 34.48 3.07
CA TYR A 528 8.07 34.30 3.61
C TYR A 528 9.01 33.59 2.64
N LEU A 529 8.48 32.77 1.72
CA LEU A 529 9.30 32.13 0.70
C LEU A 529 9.82 33.16 -0.30
N GLN A 530 9.00 34.13 -0.69
CA GLN A 530 9.40 35.23 -1.58
C GLN A 530 10.51 36.10 -0.97
N PHE A 531 10.57 36.22 0.36
CA PHE A 531 11.71 36.88 1.02
C PHE A 531 12.94 35.98 1.19
N ALA A 532 12.77 34.65 1.12
CA ALA A 532 13.86 33.68 1.26
C ALA A 532 14.48 33.27 -0.09
N LYS A 533 13.75 33.45 -1.20
CA LYS A 533 14.26 33.43 -2.57
C LYS A 533 15.21 34.59 -2.79
#